data_AF-A0A0Q0HDR9-F1
#
_entry.id   AF-A0A0Q0HDR9-F1
#
_cell.length_a   1.000
_cell.length_b   1.000
_cell.length_c   1.000
_cell.angle_alpha   90.00
_cell.angle_beta   90.00
_cell.angle_gamma   90.00
#
_symmetry.space_group_name_H-M   'P 1'
#
loop_
_entity.id
_entity.type
_entity.pdbx_description
1 polymer ?
#
loop_
_entity_poly.entity_id
_entity_poly.type
_entity_poly.pdbx_seq_one_letter_code
_entity_poly.pdbx_strand_id
1 'polypeptide(L)'
;MTEYFVLDEADLLPRYEEYKSLCHTEERFHKVIMFNLLRYHATTLRRFAKRLGGETVEARNLWNEFSNPAKKKSDAQNVATPAKAAAAGKPAVKPKRKRGKAKPLISDIKGAFRSYIEKQQHNRCCYCRRWLCNSGYSKPIEHILPRKTYEQYSFHFWNLSVACVDCNGLKNETDWASPDKHGAKDYPLPSAFTEMFHPRFHRFDEHVRFIRVQTNDHTITLYRGITPQGKKLCDDLLTTIAGKEVLVNANAALKSSMETIERFDVKEGSDLESALKSLVGALSERSIDLLKH
;
A
#
# COMPACT_ATOMS: atom_id res chain seq x y z
N MET A 1 -31.43 6.60 -6.02
CA MET A 1 -30.69 6.71 -7.29
C MET A 1 -29.49 7.59 -7.02
N THR A 2 -28.28 7.07 -7.18
CA THR A 2 -27.04 7.82 -6.96
C THR A 2 -26.78 8.73 -8.16
N GLU A 3 -26.70 10.04 -7.95
CA GLU A 3 -26.45 11.06 -9.00
C GLU A 3 -24.99 11.11 -9.50
N TYR A 4 -24.22 10.05 -9.26
CA TYR A 4 -22.79 9.98 -9.57
C TYR A 4 -22.45 8.62 -10.18
N PHE A 5 -21.39 8.60 -10.98
CA PHE A 5 -20.89 7.45 -11.69
C PHE A 5 -20.17 6.49 -10.75
N VAL A 6 -20.56 5.23 -10.86
CA VAL A 6 -19.91 4.09 -10.23
C VAL A 6 -19.68 3.08 -11.34
N LEU A 7 -18.47 2.50 -11.41
CA LEU A 7 -18.21 1.40 -12.34
C LEU A 7 -19.24 0.28 -12.11
N ASP A 8 -19.82 -0.25 -13.18
CA ASP A 8 -20.66 -1.44 -13.10
C ASP A 8 -19.84 -2.73 -13.30
N GLU A 9 -20.48 -3.89 -13.28
CA GLU A 9 -19.79 -5.17 -13.47
C GLU A 9 -19.25 -5.36 -14.90
N ALA A 10 -19.95 -4.84 -15.91
CA ALA A 10 -19.51 -4.91 -17.31
C ALA A 10 -18.22 -4.09 -17.54
N ASP A 11 -18.04 -3.03 -16.75
CA ASP A 11 -16.85 -2.20 -16.69
C ASP A 11 -15.64 -2.87 -16.02
N LEU A 12 -15.84 -3.85 -15.13
CA LEU A 12 -14.76 -4.45 -14.33
C LEU A 12 -13.92 -5.44 -15.15
N LEU A 13 -14.57 -6.40 -15.81
CA LEU A 13 -13.87 -7.52 -16.46
C LEU A 13 -12.85 -7.04 -17.52
N PRO A 14 -13.18 -6.10 -18.43
CA PRO A 14 -12.21 -5.61 -19.41
C PRO A 14 -10.96 -4.98 -18.76
N ARG A 15 -11.14 -4.20 -17.68
CA ARG A 15 -10.02 -3.55 -16.96
C ARG A 15 -9.12 -4.54 -16.24
N TYR A 16 -9.67 -5.66 -15.78
CA TYR A 16 -8.90 -6.72 -15.15
C TYR A 16 -8.13 -7.56 -16.18
N GLU A 17 -8.75 -7.87 -17.31
CA GLU A 17 -8.07 -8.57 -18.42
C GLU A 17 -6.98 -7.69 -19.06
N GLU A 18 -7.23 -6.39 -19.21
CA GLU A 18 -6.21 -5.42 -19.64
C GLU A 18 -5.00 -5.46 -18.70
N TYR A 19 -5.22 -5.38 -17.38
CA TYR A 19 -4.14 -5.51 -16.40
C TYR A 19 -3.35 -6.81 -16.57
N LYS A 20 -4.03 -7.95 -16.71
CA LYS A 20 -3.35 -9.23 -16.95
C LYS A 20 -2.48 -9.15 -18.20
N SER A 21 -2.97 -8.58 -19.28
CA SER A 21 -2.21 -8.48 -20.53
C SER A 21 -0.98 -7.55 -20.43
N LEU A 22 -1.05 -6.48 -19.62
CA LEU A 22 -0.04 -5.41 -19.57
C LEU A 22 0.97 -5.53 -18.42
N CYS A 23 0.75 -6.42 -17.45
CA CYS A 23 1.53 -6.41 -16.21
C CYS A 23 3.02 -6.75 -16.41
N HIS A 24 3.41 -7.56 -17.40
CA HIS A 24 4.83 -7.85 -17.68
C HIS A 24 5.09 -8.03 -19.17
N THR A 25 6.18 -7.42 -19.67
CA THR A 25 6.58 -7.44 -21.08
C THR A 25 7.09 -8.80 -21.55
N GLU A 26 7.62 -9.65 -20.67
CA GLU A 26 7.97 -11.03 -21.01
C GLU A 26 6.95 -12.02 -20.43
N GLU A 27 6.36 -12.85 -21.29
CA GLU A 27 5.32 -13.83 -20.95
C GLU A 27 5.73 -14.80 -19.83
N ARG A 28 7.02 -15.19 -19.80
CA ARG A 28 7.56 -16.08 -18.76
C ARG A 28 7.53 -15.41 -17.38
N PHE A 29 7.86 -14.12 -17.29
CA PHE A 29 7.82 -13.38 -16.04
C PHE A 29 6.39 -13.17 -15.58
N HIS A 30 5.48 -12.83 -16.50
CA HIS A 30 4.05 -12.74 -16.25
C HIS A 30 3.51 -14.00 -15.55
N LYS A 31 3.80 -15.20 -16.09
CA LYS A 31 3.31 -16.48 -15.54
C LYS A 31 3.81 -16.76 -14.12
N VAL A 32 5.11 -16.58 -13.85
CA VAL A 32 5.70 -16.82 -12.52
C VAL A 32 5.12 -15.86 -11.48
N ILE A 33 4.89 -14.62 -11.88
CA ILE A 33 4.41 -13.55 -11.01
C ILE A 33 2.93 -13.73 -10.68
N MET A 34 2.10 -13.94 -11.70
CA MET A 34 0.68 -14.22 -11.51
C MET A 34 0.47 -15.48 -10.69
N PHE A 35 1.28 -16.52 -10.92
CA PHE A 35 1.25 -17.72 -10.08
C PHE A 35 1.52 -17.41 -8.60
N ASN A 36 2.50 -16.56 -8.28
CA ASN A 36 2.79 -16.19 -6.90
C ASN A 36 1.65 -15.37 -6.27
N LEU A 37 1.11 -14.39 -7.00
CA LEU A 37 0.00 -13.58 -6.52
C LEU A 37 -1.24 -14.43 -6.27
N LEU A 38 -1.59 -15.33 -7.21
CA LEU A 38 -2.67 -16.30 -7.06
C LEU A 38 -2.43 -17.24 -5.88
N ARG A 39 -1.19 -17.70 -5.66
CA ARG A 39 -0.84 -18.56 -4.52
C ARG A 39 -1.07 -17.86 -3.18
N TYR A 40 -0.65 -16.60 -3.05
CA TYR A 40 -0.89 -15.82 -1.84
C TYR A 40 -2.37 -15.49 -1.66
N HIS A 41 -3.08 -15.16 -2.73
CA HIS A 41 -4.54 -14.96 -2.70
C HIS A 41 -5.31 -16.23 -2.28
N ALA A 42 -4.97 -17.40 -2.83
CA ALA A 42 -5.54 -18.67 -2.40
C ALA A 42 -5.20 -19.00 -0.93
N THR A 43 -4.07 -18.49 -0.43
CA THR A 43 -3.68 -18.63 0.97
C THR A 43 -4.51 -17.72 1.87
N THR A 44 -4.79 -16.47 1.48
CA THR A 44 -5.68 -15.59 2.23
C THR A 44 -7.10 -16.15 2.29
N LEU A 45 -7.63 -16.67 1.17
CA LEU A 45 -8.95 -17.30 1.14
C LEU A 45 -9.06 -18.53 2.05
N ARG A 46 -8.05 -19.42 2.06
CA ARG A 46 -8.03 -20.58 2.96
C ARG A 46 -7.98 -20.19 4.43
N ARG A 47 -7.16 -19.20 4.78
CA ARG A 47 -7.05 -18.67 6.15
C ARG A 47 -8.35 -18.02 6.60
N PHE A 48 -8.98 -17.27 5.71
CA PHE A 48 -10.28 -16.67 5.94
C PHE A 48 -11.38 -17.72 6.18
N ALA A 49 -11.44 -18.75 5.34
CA ALA A 49 -12.39 -19.86 5.52
C ALA A 49 -12.20 -20.58 6.87
N LYS A 50 -10.95 -20.81 7.29
CA LYS A 50 -10.64 -21.37 8.62
C LYS A 50 -11.15 -20.48 9.75
N ARG A 51 -10.93 -19.16 9.68
CA ARG A 51 -11.44 -18.21 10.67
C ARG A 51 -12.97 -18.19 10.74
N LEU A 52 -13.65 -18.21 9.59
CA LEU A 52 -15.11 -18.31 9.55
C LEU A 52 -15.62 -19.64 10.13
N GLY A 53 -14.86 -20.72 9.97
CA GLY A 53 -15.12 -22.01 10.60
C GLY A 53 -14.82 -22.07 12.10
N GLY A 54 -14.42 -20.96 12.73
CA GLY A 54 -14.09 -20.88 14.16
C GLY A 54 -12.70 -21.42 14.52
N GLU A 55 -11.86 -21.75 13.54
CA GLU A 55 -10.49 -22.21 13.79
C GLU A 55 -9.58 -21.02 14.18
N THR A 56 -8.73 -21.24 15.18
CA THR A 56 -7.65 -20.30 15.51
C THR A 56 -6.60 -20.30 14.40
N VAL A 57 -6.42 -19.15 13.76
CA VAL A 57 -5.43 -18.96 12.69
C VAL A 57 -4.34 -18.02 13.16
N GLU A 58 -3.09 -18.48 13.15
CA GLU A 58 -1.90 -17.69 13.51
C GLU A 58 -1.84 -16.36 12.74
N ALA A 59 -1.54 -15.28 13.46
CA ALA A 59 -1.36 -13.95 12.90
C ALA A 59 -0.13 -13.92 11.98
N ARG A 60 -0.35 -13.58 10.71
CA ARG A 60 0.71 -13.50 9.69
C ARG A 60 0.49 -12.29 8.81
N ASN A 61 1.58 -11.62 8.43
CA ASN A 61 1.53 -10.55 7.45
C ASN A 61 1.94 -11.09 6.08
N LEU A 62 0.97 -11.73 5.40
CA LEU A 62 1.18 -12.36 4.11
C LEU A 62 1.65 -11.38 3.03
N TRP A 63 1.25 -10.11 3.12
CA TRP A 63 1.74 -9.08 2.20
C TRP A 63 3.23 -8.79 2.40
N ASN A 64 3.72 -8.74 3.65
CA ASN A 64 5.15 -8.58 3.93
C ASN A 64 5.93 -9.82 3.51
N GLU A 65 5.41 -11.02 3.78
CA GLU A 65 6.02 -12.27 3.30
C GLU A 65 6.09 -12.34 1.78
N PHE A 66 5.03 -11.90 1.11
CA PHE A 66 5.01 -11.73 -0.34
C PHE A 66 6.11 -10.75 -0.74
N SER A 67 6.18 -9.56 -0.14
CA SER A 67 7.18 -8.52 -0.46
C SER A 67 8.62 -8.99 -0.31
N ASN A 68 8.90 -9.75 0.75
CA ASN A 68 10.24 -10.03 1.26
C ASN A 68 10.47 -11.55 1.39
N PRO A 69 10.51 -12.29 0.26
CA PRO A 69 10.55 -13.76 0.27
C PRO A 69 11.87 -14.34 0.82
N ALA A 70 12.94 -13.54 0.87
CA ALA A 70 14.30 -13.98 1.21
C ALA A 70 14.62 -14.01 2.71
N LYS A 71 13.80 -13.42 3.59
CA LYS A 71 14.06 -13.42 5.05
C LYS A 71 13.89 -14.78 5.74
N LYS A 72 13.49 -15.84 5.02
CA LYS A 72 13.26 -17.18 5.60
C LYS A 72 14.52 -18.02 5.84
N LYS A 73 15.74 -17.51 5.60
CA LYS A 73 16.99 -18.28 5.73
C LYS A 73 17.87 -17.95 6.96
N SER A 74 17.56 -16.95 7.77
CA SER A 74 18.41 -16.60 8.93
C SER A 74 18.09 -17.39 10.21
N ASP A 75 16.88 -17.96 10.34
CA ASP A 75 16.42 -18.42 11.67
C ASP A 75 16.50 -19.93 11.88
N ALA A 76 17.15 -20.67 10.96
CA ALA A 76 17.28 -22.13 11.03
C ALA A 76 18.73 -22.65 11.08
N GLN A 77 19.72 -21.78 11.29
CA GLN A 77 21.11 -22.19 11.50
C GLN A 77 21.73 -21.42 12.65
N ASN A 78 21.34 -21.77 13.87
CA ASN A 78 22.15 -21.57 15.08
C ASN A 78 21.79 -22.66 16.10
N VAL A 79 22.15 -23.90 15.78
CA VAL A 79 22.51 -24.88 16.81
C VAL A 79 24.00 -25.09 16.63
N ALA A 80 24.77 -24.46 17.51
CA ALA A 80 26.20 -24.61 17.60
C ALA A 80 26.56 -26.06 17.94
N THR A 81 27.54 -26.61 17.25
CA THR A 81 28.30 -27.77 17.71
C THR A 81 29.79 -27.40 17.64
N PRO A 82 30.59 -27.63 18.69
CA PRO A 82 31.95 -27.13 18.71
C PRO A 82 32.88 -27.97 17.84
N ALA A 83 33.92 -27.28 17.37
CA ALA A 83 34.87 -27.67 16.34
C ALA A 83 35.73 -28.89 16.67
N LYS A 84 36.13 -29.61 15.60
CA LYS A 84 37.45 -30.25 15.51
C LYS A 84 38.10 -29.93 14.18
N ALA A 85 39.40 -29.68 14.26
CA ALA A 85 40.23 -29.01 13.27
C ALA A 85 40.79 -29.94 12.17
N ALA A 86 41.01 -29.30 11.02
CA ALA A 86 42.13 -29.44 10.09
C ALA A 86 42.49 -30.82 9.49
N ALA A 87 42.27 -30.93 8.17
CA ALA A 87 43.29 -31.42 7.24
C ALA A 87 43.09 -30.72 5.88
N ALA A 88 44.14 -30.07 5.39
CA ALA A 88 44.14 -29.23 4.20
C ALA A 88 44.23 -30.08 2.91
N GLY A 89 43.26 -29.91 2.02
CA GLY A 89 43.32 -30.34 0.63
C GLY A 89 42.70 -29.28 -0.27
N LYS A 90 43.46 -28.74 -1.23
CA LYS A 90 43.00 -27.71 -2.18
C LYS A 90 41.76 -28.22 -2.95
N PRO A 91 40.59 -27.56 -2.92
CA PRO A 91 39.47 -27.99 -3.74
C PRO A 91 39.68 -27.55 -5.19
N ALA A 92 39.63 -28.53 -6.10
CA ALA A 92 39.63 -28.31 -7.53
C ALA A 92 38.52 -27.33 -7.96
N VAL A 93 38.88 -26.34 -8.76
CA VAL A 93 37.94 -25.33 -9.29
C VAL A 93 36.98 -26.02 -10.26
N LYS A 94 35.74 -26.26 -9.81
CA LYS A 94 34.65 -26.69 -10.69
C LYS A 94 34.27 -25.54 -11.63
N PRO A 95 34.02 -25.78 -12.93
CA PRO A 95 33.70 -24.73 -13.87
C PRO A 95 32.41 -24.01 -13.44
N LYS A 96 32.47 -22.68 -13.42
CA LYS A 96 31.29 -21.83 -13.16
C LYS A 96 30.24 -22.11 -14.23
N ARG A 97 29.15 -22.79 -13.87
CA ARG A 97 27.97 -22.94 -14.71
C ARG A 97 27.51 -21.56 -15.17
N LYS A 98 27.31 -21.37 -16.48
CA LYS A 98 26.74 -20.14 -17.06
C LYS A 98 25.48 -19.78 -16.26
N ARG A 99 25.53 -18.65 -15.53
CA ARG A 99 24.36 -18.10 -14.81
C ARG A 99 23.29 -17.81 -15.87
N GLY A 100 22.19 -18.57 -15.85
CA GLY A 100 21.01 -18.24 -16.65
C GLY A 100 20.48 -16.85 -16.28
N LYS A 101 19.65 -16.27 -17.16
CA LYS A 101 19.00 -14.96 -16.97
C LYS A 101 18.40 -14.85 -15.55
N ALA A 102 18.59 -13.69 -14.90
CA ALA A 102 18.16 -13.46 -13.53
C ALA A 102 16.67 -13.78 -13.34
N LYS A 103 16.32 -14.43 -12.23
CA LYS A 103 14.91 -14.63 -11.85
C LYS A 103 14.29 -13.26 -11.53
N PRO A 104 13.04 -12.99 -11.94
CA PRO A 104 12.39 -11.73 -11.64
C PRO A 104 12.26 -11.60 -10.11
N LEU A 105 12.52 -10.40 -9.60
CA LEU A 105 12.36 -10.09 -8.19
C LEU A 105 10.89 -9.74 -7.94
N ILE A 106 10.39 -10.01 -6.73
CA ILE A 106 9.00 -9.66 -6.38
C ILE A 106 8.76 -8.14 -6.41
N SER A 107 9.83 -7.34 -6.23
CA SER A 107 9.83 -5.90 -6.49
C SER A 107 9.25 -5.57 -7.86
N ASP A 108 9.45 -6.44 -8.84
CA ASP A 108 9.04 -6.24 -10.24
C ASP A 108 7.52 -6.36 -10.36
N ILE A 109 6.87 -7.21 -9.55
CA ILE A 109 5.41 -7.37 -9.49
C ILE A 109 4.75 -6.11 -8.93
N LYS A 110 5.24 -5.66 -7.77
CA LYS A 110 4.72 -4.48 -7.10
C LYS A 110 5.02 -3.22 -7.89
N GLY A 111 6.18 -3.18 -8.54
CA GLY A 111 6.56 -2.15 -9.50
C GLY A 111 5.58 -2.11 -10.67
N ALA A 112 5.37 -3.24 -11.35
CA ALA A 112 4.45 -3.34 -12.47
C ALA A 112 3.00 -2.96 -12.10
N PHE A 113 2.49 -3.49 -10.98
CA PHE A 113 1.15 -3.15 -10.50
C PHE A 113 1.04 -1.65 -10.19
N ARG A 114 2.00 -1.07 -9.45
CA ARG A 114 2.03 0.38 -9.22
C ARG A 114 2.02 1.14 -10.53
N SER A 115 2.87 0.76 -11.48
CA SER A 115 3.00 1.46 -12.76
C SER A 115 1.75 1.37 -13.61
N TYR A 116 1.00 0.27 -13.54
CA TYR A 116 -0.30 0.17 -14.19
C TYR A 116 -1.34 1.08 -13.50
N ILE A 117 -1.46 0.98 -12.18
CA ILE A 117 -2.48 1.71 -11.42
C ILE A 117 -2.21 3.22 -11.40
N GLU A 118 -0.95 3.65 -11.30
CA GLU A 118 -0.61 5.08 -11.31
C GLU A 118 -0.96 5.73 -12.65
N LYS A 119 -0.80 5.01 -13.77
CA LYS A 119 -1.26 5.49 -15.09
C LYS A 119 -2.77 5.69 -15.09
N GLN A 120 -3.54 4.72 -14.59
CA GLN A 120 -5.00 4.86 -14.46
C GLN A 120 -5.41 6.00 -13.51
N GLN A 121 -4.59 6.31 -12.51
CA GLN A 121 -4.82 7.42 -11.58
C GLN A 121 -4.27 8.77 -12.07
N HIS A 122 -3.70 8.83 -13.28
CA HIS A 122 -3.02 10.01 -13.85
C HIS A 122 -1.84 10.51 -12.99
N ASN A 123 -1.07 9.58 -12.43
CA ASN A 123 0.06 9.84 -11.53
C ASN A 123 -0.33 10.69 -10.31
N ARG A 124 -1.57 10.55 -9.84
CA ARG A 124 -2.07 11.22 -8.64
C ARG A 124 -2.41 10.21 -7.54
N CYS A 125 -2.20 10.59 -6.29
CA CYS A 125 -2.65 9.84 -5.12
C CYS A 125 -4.15 9.55 -5.24
N CYS A 126 -4.55 8.32 -4.90
CA CYS A 126 -5.93 7.86 -5.00
C CYS A 126 -6.91 8.64 -4.11
N TYR A 127 -6.42 9.26 -3.04
CA TYR A 127 -7.23 10.06 -2.11
C TYR A 127 -7.02 11.56 -2.30
N CYS A 128 -5.83 12.11 -2.01
CA CYS A 128 -5.62 13.57 -1.99
C CYS A 128 -5.29 14.20 -3.36
N ARG A 129 -5.19 13.38 -4.41
CA ARG A 129 -4.83 13.81 -5.78
C ARG A 129 -3.51 14.61 -5.89
N ARG A 130 -2.64 14.60 -4.87
CA ARG A 130 -1.24 15.08 -4.99
C ARG A 130 -0.50 14.25 -6.04
N TRP A 131 0.47 14.87 -6.71
CA TRP A 131 1.33 14.15 -7.64
C TRP A 131 2.12 13.07 -6.93
N LEU A 132 2.20 11.91 -7.57
CA LEU A 132 3.04 10.81 -7.11
C LEU A 132 4.43 10.97 -7.73
N CYS A 133 5.38 11.49 -6.95
CA CYS A 133 6.78 11.65 -7.37
C CYS A 133 7.41 10.32 -7.76
N ASN A 134 8.30 10.30 -8.77
CA ASN A 134 8.90 9.09 -9.37
C ASN A 134 9.88 8.29 -8.48
N SER A 135 9.59 8.15 -7.19
CA SER A 135 10.25 7.22 -6.28
C SER A 135 9.26 6.16 -5.82
N GLY A 136 9.64 4.88 -5.88
CA GLY A 136 8.80 3.77 -5.42
C GLY A 136 8.46 3.82 -3.92
N TYR A 137 9.29 4.50 -3.12
CA TYR A 137 9.04 4.74 -1.70
C TYR A 137 7.91 5.76 -1.46
N SER A 138 7.75 6.71 -2.37
CA SER A 138 6.74 7.78 -2.29
C SER A 138 5.34 7.35 -2.76
N LYS A 139 5.21 6.12 -3.28
CA LYS A 139 4.00 5.58 -3.90
C LYS A 139 3.59 4.22 -3.29
N PRO A 140 3.30 4.11 -1.99
CA PRO A 140 2.86 2.85 -1.40
C PRO A 140 1.61 2.28 -2.10
N ILE A 141 1.55 0.94 -2.18
CA ILE A 141 0.33 0.25 -2.59
C ILE A 141 -0.65 0.31 -1.43
N GLU A 142 -1.79 0.94 -1.69
CA GLU A 142 -2.87 1.15 -0.75
C GLU A 142 -3.81 -0.06 -0.76
N HIS A 143 -4.22 -0.51 0.44
CA HIS A 143 -5.31 -1.48 0.59
C HIS A 143 -6.57 -0.72 1.00
N ILE A 144 -7.54 -0.64 0.09
CA ILE A 144 -8.75 0.16 0.30
C ILE A 144 -9.51 -0.36 1.53
N LEU A 145 -9.78 -1.65 1.55
CA LEU A 145 -10.20 -2.38 2.75
C LEU A 145 -8.95 -2.88 3.51
N PRO A 146 -8.80 -2.55 4.81
CA PRO A 146 -7.60 -2.85 5.58
C PRO A 146 -7.35 -4.36 5.71
N ARG A 147 -6.09 -4.77 5.65
CA ARG A 147 -5.72 -6.20 5.64
C ARG A 147 -5.99 -6.87 6.98
N LYS A 148 -5.93 -6.11 8.07
CA LYS A 148 -6.21 -6.62 9.42
C LYS A 148 -7.64 -7.16 9.53
N THR A 149 -8.60 -6.44 8.96
CA THR A 149 -10.02 -6.80 8.98
C THR A 149 -10.39 -7.70 7.79
N TYR A 150 -9.84 -7.42 6.61
CA TYR A 150 -10.19 -8.08 5.35
C TYR A 150 -9.02 -8.84 4.74
N GLU A 151 -8.45 -9.79 5.48
CA GLU A 151 -7.28 -10.55 5.03
C GLU A 151 -7.50 -11.21 3.66
N GLN A 152 -8.71 -11.71 3.40
CA GLN A 152 -9.12 -12.33 2.15
C GLN A 152 -8.92 -11.43 0.93
N TYR A 153 -9.02 -10.11 1.10
CA TYR A 153 -8.87 -9.11 0.04
C TYR A 153 -7.45 -8.55 -0.10
N SER A 154 -6.47 -9.03 0.69
CA SER A 154 -5.10 -8.48 0.67
C SER A 154 -4.41 -8.52 -0.70
N PHE A 155 -4.80 -9.45 -1.57
CA PHE A 155 -4.25 -9.60 -2.92
C PHE A 155 -5.30 -9.41 -4.01
N HIS A 156 -6.50 -8.92 -3.64
CA HIS A 156 -7.59 -8.74 -4.57
C HIS A 156 -7.36 -7.47 -5.40
N PHE A 157 -7.42 -7.58 -6.73
CA PHE A 157 -7.07 -6.50 -7.65
C PHE A 157 -7.84 -5.19 -7.36
N TRP A 158 -9.15 -5.30 -7.13
CA TRP A 158 -10.00 -4.15 -6.84
C TRP A 158 -9.79 -3.54 -5.45
N ASN A 159 -9.12 -4.27 -4.54
CA ASN A 159 -8.78 -3.77 -3.22
C ASN A 159 -7.46 -2.99 -3.18
N LEU A 160 -6.73 -2.95 -4.29
CA LEU A 160 -5.40 -2.39 -4.35
C LEU A 160 -5.40 -1.10 -5.19
N SER A 161 -4.77 -0.05 -4.65
CA SER A 161 -4.62 1.26 -5.30
C SER A 161 -3.22 1.83 -5.01
N VAL A 162 -2.95 3.07 -5.42
CA VAL A 162 -1.69 3.76 -5.10
C VAL A 162 -1.98 5.09 -4.41
N ALA A 163 -1.50 5.23 -3.18
CA ALA A 163 -1.63 6.45 -2.39
C ALA A 163 -0.26 7.13 -2.23
N CYS A 164 -0.26 8.39 -1.81
CA CYS A 164 0.96 9.01 -1.26
C CYS A 164 1.23 8.47 0.15
N VAL A 165 2.47 8.65 0.63
CA VAL A 165 2.90 8.21 1.97
C VAL A 165 2.03 8.78 3.09
N ASP A 166 1.64 10.05 3.00
CA ASP A 166 0.82 10.70 4.02
C ASP A 166 -0.57 10.06 4.12
N CYS A 167 -1.23 9.84 2.97
CA CYS A 167 -2.58 9.30 2.96
C CYS A 167 -2.60 7.82 3.37
N ASN A 168 -1.65 7.02 2.86
CA ASN A 168 -1.52 5.61 3.24
C ASN A 168 -1.19 5.48 4.74
N GLY A 169 -0.27 6.29 5.24
CA GLY A 169 0.13 6.29 6.64
C GLY A 169 -0.96 6.76 7.58
N LEU A 170 -1.74 7.78 7.21
CA LEU A 170 -2.83 8.30 8.05
C LEU A 170 -4.02 7.34 8.09
N LYS A 171 -4.42 6.80 6.93
CA LYS A 171 -5.48 5.78 6.88
C LYS A 171 -5.05 4.51 7.61
N ASN A 172 -3.83 4.04 7.38
CA ASN A 172 -3.27 2.84 7.99
C ASN A 172 -4.24 1.64 7.87
N GLU A 173 -4.53 0.96 8.98
CA GLU A 173 -5.49 -0.16 9.05
C GLU A 173 -6.90 0.29 9.48
N THR A 174 -7.22 1.59 9.36
CA THR A 174 -8.57 2.11 9.68
C THR A 174 -9.58 1.53 8.70
N ASP A 175 -10.67 0.98 9.24
CA ASP A 175 -11.78 0.47 8.46
C ASP A 175 -12.83 1.56 8.26
N TRP A 176 -13.01 1.98 7.01
CA TRP A 176 -14.04 2.95 6.61
C TRP A 176 -15.30 2.30 6.08
N ALA A 177 -15.26 0.98 5.84
CA ALA A 177 -16.38 0.24 5.33
C ALA A 177 -17.38 -0.12 6.43
N SER A 178 -18.61 -0.35 6.02
CA SER A 178 -19.68 -0.73 6.92
C SER A 178 -19.51 -2.21 7.36
N PRO A 179 -19.92 -2.57 8.60
CA PRO A 179 -19.73 -3.92 9.14
C PRO A 179 -20.39 -5.06 8.35
N ASP A 180 -21.37 -4.77 7.49
CA ASP A 180 -22.01 -5.74 6.58
C ASP A 180 -21.02 -6.38 5.59
N LYS A 181 -19.88 -5.73 5.33
CA LYS A 181 -18.82 -6.27 4.47
C LYS A 181 -17.90 -7.24 5.21
N HIS A 182 -18.00 -7.31 6.54
CA HIS A 182 -17.19 -8.22 7.36
C HIS A 182 -17.62 -9.66 7.11
N GLY A 183 -16.67 -10.58 6.99
CA GLY A 183 -17.00 -11.98 6.76
C GLY A 183 -17.50 -12.32 5.35
N ALA A 184 -17.60 -11.35 4.44
CA ALA A 184 -17.84 -11.62 3.02
C ALA A 184 -16.62 -12.32 2.38
N LYS A 185 -16.89 -13.37 1.61
CA LYS A 185 -15.86 -14.12 0.87
C LYS A 185 -15.45 -13.41 -0.41
N ASP A 186 -16.45 -12.96 -1.17
CA ASP A 186 -16.27 -12.31 -2.46
C ASP A 186 -16.19 -10.80 -2.27
N TYR A 187 -15.34 -10.15 -3.06
CA TYR A 187 -15.15 -8.71 -2.96
C TYR A 187 -16.48 -7.98 -3.24
N PRO A 188 -16.90 -7.03 -2.40
CA PRO A 188 -18.18 -6.35 -2.61
C PRO A 188 -18.23 -5.68 -3.98
N LEU A 189 -19.39 -5.75 -4.62
CA LEU A 189 -19.63 -5.07 -5.88
C LEU A 189 -19.53 -3.55 -5.72
N PRO A 190 -19.24 -2.80 -6.79
CA PRO A 190 -19.10 -1.35 -6.72
C PRO A 190 -20.30 -0.64 -6.07
N SER A 191 -21.53 -1.09 -6.35
CA SER A 191 -22.76 -0.56 -5.78
C SER A 191 -22.89 -0.74 -4.27
N ALA A 192 -22.11 -1.63 -3.65
CA ALA A 192 -22.14 -1.87 -2.21
C ALA A 192 -21.38 -0.80 -1.41
N PHE A 193 -20.53 0.02 -2.03
CA PHE A 193 -19.72 1.05 -1.37
C PHE A 193 -20.47 2.38 -1.23
N THR A 194 -21.63 2.35 -0.58
CA THR A 194 -22.45 3.56 -0.38
C THR A 194 -21.96 4.42 0.79
N GLU A 195 -21.20 3.85 1.71
CA GLU A 195 -20.76 4.48 2.95
C GLU A 195 -19.44 5.25 2.81
N MET A 196 -18.57 4.85 1.88
CA MET A 196 -17.20 5.37 1.79
C MET A 196 -16.77 5.61 0.35
N PHE A 197 -15.77 6.48 0.17
CA PHE A 197 -15.19 6.69 -1.15
C PHE A 197 -14.28 5.51 -1.51
N HIS A 198 -14.59 4.82 -2.60
CA HIS A 198 -13.77 3.74 -3.13
C HIS A 198 -12.94 4.25 -4.33
N PRO A 199 -11.61 4.42 -4.20
CA PRO A 199 -10.79 5.08 -5.24
C PRO A 199 -10.70 4.34 -6.58
N ARG A 200 -11.13 3.08 -6.61
CA ARG A 200 -11.17 2.26 -7.84
C ARG A 200 -12.54 2.22 -8.50
N PHE A 201 -13.61 2.57 -7.78
CA PHE A 201 -15.00 2.46 -8.27
C PHE A 201 -15.67 3.81 -8.46
N HIS A 202 -15.27 4.82 -7.68
CA HIS A 202 -15.82 6.17 -7.73
C HIS A 202 -14.90 7.12 -8.48
N ARG A 203 -15.51 8.00 -9.29
CA ARG A 203 -14.80 9.11 -9.94
C ARG A 203 -14.53 10.21 -8.93
N PHE A 204 -13.26 10.50 -8.67
CA PHE A 204 -12.88 11.46 -7.64
C PHE A 204 -13.56 12.83 -7.82
N ASP A 205 -13.60 13.32 -9.06
CA ASP A 205 -14.19 14.58 -9.49
C ASP A 205 -15.73 14.56 -9.55
N GLU A 206 -16.41 13.58 -8.98
CA GLU A 206 -17.85 13.65 -8.71
C GLU A 206 -18.11 13.70 -7.20
N HIS A 207 -17.19 13.13 -6.43
CA HIS A 207 -17.29 13.04 -4.97
C HIS A 207 -16.63 14.21 -4.25
N VAL A 208 -15.54 14.76 -4.79
CA VAL A 208 -14.74 15.80 -4.12
C VAL A 208 -14.35 16.89 -5.12
N ARG A 209 -14.41 18.15 -4.67
CA ARG A 209 -13.77 19.30 -5.31
C ARG A 209 -12.63 19.79 -4.44
N PHE A 210 -11.57 20.32 -5.05
CA PHE A 210 -10.51 20.95 -4.29
C PHE A 210 -9.88 22.10 -5.05
N ILE A 211 -9.29 23.02 -4.30
CA ILE A 211 -8.36 24.03 -4.81
C ILE A 211 -7.02 23.83 -4.12
N ARG A 212 -5.94 24.02 -4.87
CA ARG A 212 -4.57 24.04 -4.33
C ARG A 212 -3.86 25.29 -4.81
N VAL A 213 -3.46 26.13 -3.88
CA VAL A 213 -2.67 27.33 -4.14
C VAL A 213 -1.27 27.07 -3.61
N GLN A 214 -0.27 27.27 -4.47
CA GLN A 214 1.12 27.04 -4.15
C GLN A 214 1.94 28.27 -4.50
N THR A 215 2.79 28.67 -3.57
CA THR A 215 3.87 29.66 -3.73
C THR A 215 5.20 28.96 -3.47
N ASN A 216 6.32 29.69 -3.55
CA ASN A 216 7.63 29.12 -3.24
C ASN A 216 7.71 28.54 -1.82
N ASP A 217 7.03 29.18 -0.86
CA ASP A 217 7.19 28.86 0.56
C ASP A 217 5.97 28.18 1.18
N HIS A 218 4.80 28.29 0.54
CA HIS A 218 3.54 27.84 1.10
C HIS A 218 2.71 27.04 0.09
N THR A 219 2.07 25.97 0.58
CA THR A 219 1.01 25.26 -0.13
C THR A 219 -0.23 25.19 0.74
N ILE A 220 -1.36 25.62 0.19
CA ILE A 220 -2.68 25.55 0.84
C ILE A 220 -3.59 24.73 -0.06
N THR A 221 -4.16 23.66 0.50
CA THR A 221 -5.17 22.86 -0.20
C THR A 221 -6.49 22.91 0.57
N LEU A 222 -7.59 23.21 -0.10
CA LEU A 222 -8.93 23.11 0.49
C LEU A 222 -9.72 22.05 -0.27
N TYR A 223 -10.32 21.11 0.46
CA TYR A 223 -11.18 20.06 -0.10
C TYR A 223 -12.63 20.31 0.30
N ARG A 224 -13.56 19.96 -0.59
CA ARG A 224 -14.99 19.99 -0.35
C ARG A 224 -15.61 18.69 -0.84
N GLY A 225 -16.22 17.94 0.07
CA GLY A 225 -17.02 16.76 -0.27
C GLY A 225 -18.36 17.18 -0.87
N ILE A 226 -18.72 16.55 -2.00
CA ILE A 226 -19.96 16.80 -2.74
C ILE A 226 -21.00 15.75 -2.36
N THR A 227 -20.67 14.47 -2.51
CA THR A 227 -21.53 13.33 -2.14
C THR A 227 -21.30 12.90 -0.68
N PRO A 228 -22.16 12.04 -0.08
CA PRO A 228 -21.92 11.48 1.24
C PRO A 228 -20.54 10.79 1.37
N GLN A 229 -20.14 10.00 0.38
CA GLN A 229 -18.83 9.33 0.37
C GLN A 229 -17.68 10.32 0.29
N GLY A 230 -17.84 11.39 -0.49
CA GLY A 230 -16.83 12.44 -0.63
C GLY A 230 -16.69 13.29 0.63
N LYS A 231 -17.80 13.61 1.30
CA LYS A 231 -17.81 14.28 2.60
C LYS A 231 -17.09 13.43 3.64
N LYS A 232 -17.45 12.15 3.76
CA LYS A 232 -16.76 11.21 4.64
C LYS A 232 -15.27 11.13 4.36
N LEU A 233 -14.85 11.08 3.09
CA LEU A 233 -13.42 11.09 2.74
C LEU A 233 -12.72 12.38 3.19
N CYS A 234 -13.39 13.54 3.06
CA CYS A 234 -12.84 14.79 3.56
C CYS A 234 -12.65 14.76 5.07
N ASP A 235 -13.68 14.34 5.80
CA ASP A 235 -13.70 14.32 7.26
C ASP A 235 -12.68 13.32 7.82
N ASP A 236 -12.63 12.11 7.26
CA ASP A 236 -11.76 11.03 7.74
C ASP A 236 -10.29 11.23 7.36
N LEU A 237 -10.00 11.95 6.27
CA LEU A 237 -8.63 12.03 5.71
C LEU A 237 -8.24 13.40 5.18
N LEU A 238 -8.98 13.96 4.21
CA LEU A 238 -8.44 15.06 3.39
C LEU A 238 -8.28 16.37 4.17
N THR A 239 -9.19 16.67 5.10
CA THR A 239 -9.09 17.85 5.98
C THR A 239 -7.83 17.76 6.83
N THR A 240 -7.54 16.58 7.36
CA THR A 240 -6.31 16.35 8.14
C THR A 240 -5.05 16.48 7.29
N ILE A 241 -5.06 15.92 6.07
CA ILE A 241 -3.93 16.01 5.14
C ILE A 241 -3.66 17.46 4.71
N ALA A 242 -4.71 18.24 4.47
CA ALA A 242 -4.62 19.66 4.16
C ALA A 242 -4.11 20.47 5.36
N GLY A 243 -4.68 20.25 6.55
CA GLY A 243 -4.32 20.97 7.76
C GLY A 243 -2.87 20.74 8.17
N LYS A 244 -2.38 19.49 8.08
CA LYS A 244 -0.96 19.18 8.33
C LYS A 244 -0.03 19.95 7.40
N GLU A 245 -0.37 20.06 6.13
CA GLU A 245 0.43 20.81 5.14
C GLU A 245 0.48 22.30 5.50
N VAL A 246 -0.63 22.89 5.97
CA VAL A 246 -0.68 24.28 6.42
C VAL A 246 0.15 24.47 7.70
N LEU A 247 0.01 23.60 8.70
CA LEU A 247 0.73 23.70 9.97
C LEU A 247 2.24 23.62 9.80
N VAL A 248 2.71 22.67 8.99
CA VAL A 248 4.15 22.50 8.73
C VAL A 248 4.69 23.69 7.94
N ASN A 249 3.97 24.17 6.92
CA ASN A 249 4.44 25.29 6.11
C ASN A 249 4.38 26.65 6.84
N ALA A 250 3.40 26.84 7.72
CA ALA A 250 3.25 28.09 8.49
C ALA A 250 4.28 28.25 9.62
N ASN A 251 4.98 27.17 10.00
CA ASN A 251 5.97 27.19 11.08
C ASN A 251 7.37 26.83 10.56
N ALA A 252 8.21 27.85 10.32
CA ALA A 252 9.55 27.68 9.75
C ALA A 252 10.48 26.78 10.60
N ALA A 253 10.38 26.83 11.93
CA ALA A 253 11.19 25.99 12.81
C ALA A 253 10.75 24.51 12.72
N LEU A 254 9.44 24.27 12.66
CA LEU A 254 8.90 22.93 12.46
C LEU A 254 9.28 22.37 11.08
N LYS A 255 9.13 23.18 10.02
CA LYS A 255 9.54 22.83 8.66
C LYS A 255 11.01 22.41 8.59
N SER A 256 11.91 23.24 9.13
CA SER A 256 13.35 22.95 9.20
C SER A 256 13.65 21.66 9.97
N SER A 257 12.94 21.43 11.07
CA SER A 257 13.08 20.20 11.87
C SER A 257 12.64 18.96 11.08
N MET A 258 11.51 19.04 10.37
CA MET A 258 11.02 17.95 9.52
C MET A 258 11.95 17.65 8.35
N GLU A 259 12.44 18.68 7.66
CA GLU A 259 13.43 18.52 6.58
C GLU A 259 14.72 17.85 7.08
N THR A 260 15.13 18.13 8.32
CA THR A 260 16.29 17.48 8.94
C THR A 260 16.02 16.00 9.20
N ILE A 261 14.83 15.66 9.71
CA ILE A 261 14.40 14.27 9.96
C ILE A 261 14.35 13.46 8.65
N GLU A 262 13.84 14.05 7.57
CA GLU A 262 13.70 13.38 6.27
C GLU A 262 15.04 13.09 5.57
N ARG A 263 16.12 13.79 5.93
CA ARG A 263 17.47 13.57 5.37
C ARG A 263 18.16 12.33 5.90
N PHE A 264 17.67 11.72 6.98
CA PHE A 264 18.28 10.52 7.53
C PHE A 264 18.00 9.31 6.63
N ASP A 265 19.07 8.74 6.06
CA ASP A 265 18.98 7.47 5.33
C ASP A 265 19.03 6.31 6.33
N VAL A 266 17.90 5.62 6.49
CA VAL A 266 17.71 4.61 7.53
C VAL A 266 17.69 3.22 6.93
N LYS A 267 18.48 2.30 7.50
CA LYS A 267 18.42 0.88 7.11
C LYS A 267 17.09 0.29 7.56
N GLU A 268 16.42 -0.40 6.63
CA GLU A 268 15.15 -1.07 6.89
C GLU A 268 15.30 -2.14 7.99
N GLY A 269 14.49 -2.03 9.04
CA GLY A 269 14.52 -2.85 10.25
C GLY A 269 15.50 -2.39 11.33
N SER A 270 16.11 -1.21 11.22
CA SER A 270 17.00 -0.68 12.25
C SER A 270 16.24 0.00 13.40
N ASP A 271 16.87 0.07 14.58
CA ASP A 271 16.33 0.78 15.74
C ASP A 271 16.09 2.26 15.44
N LEU A 272 16.94 2.87 14.60
CA LEU A 272 16.78 4.25 14.16
C LEU A 272 15.52 4.44 13.30
N GLU A 273 15.17 3.48 12.43
CA GLU A 273 13.93 3.55 11.63
C GLU A 273 12.71 3.51 12.55
N SER A 274 12.74 2.63 13.56
CA SER A 274 11.68 2.52 14.56
C SER A 274 11.52 3.83 15.36
N ALA A 275 12.63 4.39 15.82
CA ALA A 275 12.63 5.66 16.57
C ALA A 275 12.12 6.84 15.72
N LEU A 276 12.57 6.96 14.48
CA LEU A 276 12.12 8.01 13.56
C LEU A 276 10.63 7.87 13.23
N LYS A 277 10.14 6.65 12.97
CA LYS A 277 8.71 6.39 12.77
C LYS A 277 7.88 6.78 13.99
N SER A 278 8.37 6.48 15.19
CA SER A 278 7.71 6.87 16.44
C SER A 278 7.64 8.39 16.60
N LEU A 279 8.74 9.10 16.37
CA LEU A 279 8.82 10.56 16.45
C LEU A 279 7.89 11.24 15.42
N VAL A 280 7.96 10.81 14.16
CA VAL A 280 7.11 11.33 13.08
C VAL A 280 5.64 11.04 13.38
N GLY A 281 5.33 9.85 13.89
CA GLY A 281 3.98 9.47 14.33
C GLY A 281 3.44 10.41 15.41
N ALA A 282 4.21 10.63 16.48
CA ALA A 282 3.82 11.50 17.59
C ALA A 282 3.63 12.97 17.15
N LEU A 283 4.53 13.49 16.31
CA LEU A 283 4.39 14.85 15.75
C LEU A 283 3.13 14.98 14.89
N SER A 284 2.88 13.96 14.08
CA SER A 284 1.69 13.84 13.24
C SER A 284 0.41 13.82 14.08
N GLU A 285 0.37 13.06 15.17
CA GLU A 285 -0.76 13.01 16.11
C GLU A 285 -1.01 14.38 16.76
N ARG A 286 0.03 15.03 17.29
CA ARG A 286 -0.12 16.36 17.91
C ARG A 286 -0.54 17.45 16.94
N SER A 287 -0.11 17.36 15.69
CA SER A 287 -0.59 18.26 14.62
C SER A 287 -2.08 18.04 14.33
N ILE A 288 -2.59 16.81 14.47
CA ILE A 288 -4.02 16.52 14.33
C ILE A 288 -4.81 17.13 15.49
N ASP A 289 -4.30 17.03 16.72
CA ASP A 289 -4.96 17.62 17.90
C ASP A 289 -5.16 19.14 17.71
N LEU A 290 -4.14 19.85 17.19
CA LEU A 290 -4.23 21.28 16.89
C LEU A 290 -5.30 21.64 15.85
N LEU A 291 -5.64 20.73 14.92
CA LEU A 291 -6.66 20.98 13.90
C LEU A 291 -8.09 20.76 14.41
N LYS A 292 -8.25 20.11 15.57
CA LYS A 292 -9.55 19.77 16.17
C LYS A 292 -10.01 20.79 17.21
N HIS A 293 -9.20 21.80 17.50
CA HIS A 293 -9.47 22.91 18.43
C HIS A 293 -9.64 24.21 17.65
#